data_AF-A0A5D8ZIK0-F1
#
_entry.id   AF-A0A5D8ZIK0-F1
#
_cell.length_a   1.000
_cell.length_b   1.000
_cell.length_c   1.000
_cell.angle_alpha   90.00
_cell.angle_beta   90.00
_cell.angle_gamma   90.00
#
_symmetry.space_group_name_H-M   'P 1'
#
loop_
_entity.id
_entity.type
_entity.pdbx_description
1 polymer ?
#
loop_
_entity_poly.entity_id
_entity_poly.type
_entity_poly.pdbx_seq_one_letter_code
_entity_poly.pdbx_strand_id
1 'polypeptide(L)' 'MEKKVIKITHVTGTYIIEVPNGALNDMKTQLDKCLNDEQGAIVVKGEDGDQFVYPSELLKNSFIAIVDKE' A
#
# COMPACT_ATOMS: atom_id res chain seq x y z
N MET A 1 -3.64 2.59 20.42
CA MET A 1 -4.38 2.08 19.25
C MET A 1 -3.34 1.63 18.24
N GLU A 2 -3.30 0.34 17.92
CA GLU A 2 -2.29 -0.30 17.08
C GLU A 2 -2.38 0.28 15.65
N LYS A 3 -1.37 1.06 15.26
CA LYS A 3 -1.28 1.58 13.88
C LYS A 3 -0.83 0.41 13.00
N LYS A 4 -1.58 0.07 11.95
CA LYS A 4 -1.14 -0.94 10.97
C LYS A 4 -0.42 -0.26 9.82
N VAL A 5 0.62 -0.91 9.30
CA VAL A 5 1.35 -0.44 8.12
C VAL A 5 1.40 -1.55 7.06
N ILE A 6 1.34 -1.15 5.79
CA ILE A 6 1.51 -2.06 4.66
C ILE A 6 2.95 -1.94 4.20
N LYS A 7 3.70 -3.03 4.35
CA LYS A 7 5.07 -3.15 3.87
C LYS A 7 5.07 -3.82 2.51
N ILE A 8 5.55 -3.11 1.50
CA ILE A 8 5.69 -3.57 0.12
C ILE A 8 7.17 -3.77 -0.14
N THR A 9 7.59 -5.01 -0.35
CA THR A 9 8.97 -5.36 -0.66
C THR A 9 9.08 -5.67 -2.14
N HIS A 10 9.74 -4.78 -2.88
CA HIS A 10 10.03 -4.92 -4.31
C HIS A 10 11.53 -5.13 -4.52
N VAL A 11 11.93 -5.59 -5.70
CA VAL A 11 13.35 -5.72 -6.07
C VAL A 11 14.09 -4.37 -6.04
N THR A 12 13.38 -3.26 -6.25
CA THR A 12 13.93 -1.90 -6.19
C THR A 12 14.04 -1.32 -4.78
N GLY A 13 13.43 -1.95 -3.78
CA GLY A 13 13.41 -1.42 -2.42
C GLY A 13 12.19 -1.83 -1.62
N THR A 14 12.15 -1.41 -0.36
CA THR A 14 11.01 -1.61 0.54
C THR A 14 10.26 -0.30 0.73
N TYR A 15 8.95 -0.32 0.52
CA TYR A 15 8.05 0.80 0.72
C TYR A 15 7.13 0.51 1.90
N ILE A 16 6.90 1.51 2.75
CA ILE A 16 6.03 1.38 3.91
C ILE A 16 4.91 2.40 3.74
N ILE A 17 3.68 1.89 3.71
CA ILE A 17 2.48 2.70 3.64
C ILE A 17 1.84 2.71 5.02
N GLU A 18 1.70 3.88 5.60
CA GLU A 18 0.96 4.05 6.85
C GLU A 18 -0.54 3.98 6.56
N VAL A 19 -1.24 3.08 7.25
CA VAL A 19 -2.67 2.93 7.09
C VAL A 19 -3.38 3.73 8.18
N PRO A 20 -4.16 4.76 7.82
CA PRO A 20 -4.97 5.46 8.79
C PRO A 20 -6.04 4.53 9.36
N ASN A 21 -6.40 4.75 10.63
CA ASN A 21 -7.41 3.94 11.32
C ASN A 21 -8.72 3.90 10.53
N GLY A 22 -9.21 2.70 10.25
CA GLY A 22 -10.42 2.47 9.45
C GLY A 22 -10.22 2.39 7.94
N ALA A 23 -9.06 2.77 7.40
CA ALA A 23 -8.78 2.73 5.95
C ALA A 23 -8.17 1.41 5.45
N LEU A 24 -7.93 0.45 6.35
CA LEU A 24 -7.32 -0.85 6.00
C LEU A 24 -8.11 -1.63 4.96
N ASN A 25 -9.44 -1.67 5.10
CA ASN A 25 -10.30 -2.36 4.13
C ASN A 25 -10.30 -1.66 2.77
N ASP A 26 -10.22 -0.34 2.75
CA ASP A 26 -10.17 0.43 1.52
C ASP A 26 -8.86 0.15 0.77
N MET A 27 -7.72 0.20 1.47
CA MET A 27 -6.42 -0.16 0.90
C MET A 27 -6.38 -1.61 0.40
N LYS A 28 -6.94 -2.58 1.14
CA LYS A 28 -7.04 -3.96 0.68
C LYS A 28 -7.84 -4.06 -0.62
N THR A 29 -8.95 -3.34 -0.72
CA THR A 29 -9.78 -3.33 -1.94
C THR A 29 -9.02 -2.72 -3.12
N GLN A 30 -8.28 -1.63 -2.90
CA GLN A 30 -7.45 -1.02 -3.95
C GLN A 30 -6.30 -1.93 -4.39
N LEU A 31 -5.66 -2.62 -3.44
CA LEU A 31 -4.65 -3.64 -3.72
C LEU A 31 -5.23 -4.78 -4.57
N ASP A 32 -6.39 -5.31 -4.18
CA ASP A 32 -7.06 -6.38 -4.91
C ASP A 32 -7.39 -5.96 -6.35
N LYS A 33 -7.92 -4.76 -6.55
CA LYS A 33 -8.16 -4.18 -7.89
C LYS A 33 -6.87 -4.02 -8.69
N CYS A 34 -5.78 -3.59 -8.07
CA CYS A 34 -4.49 -3.50 -8.75
C CYS A 34 -3.92 -4.86 -9.13
N LEU A 35 -4.13 -5.88 -8.30
CA LEU A 35 -3.70 -7.26 -8.59
C LEU A 35 -4.56 -7.88 -9.70
N ASN A 36 -5.84 -7.52 -9.81
CA ASN A 36 -6.79 -8.00 -10.81
C ASN A 36 -6.82 -7.18 -12.13
N ASP A 37 -5.84 -6.30 -12.38
CA ASP A 37 -5.81 -5.41 -13.57
C ASP A 37 -6.95 -4.38 -13.66
N GLU A 38 -7.77 -4.23 -12.62
CA GLU A 38 -8.89 -3.27 -12.60
C GLU A 38 -8.43 -1.84 -12.29
N GLN A 39 -7.28 -1.67 -11.64
CA GLN A 39 -6.72 -0.37 -11.26
C GLN A 39 -5.24 -0.29 -11.60
N GLY A 40 -4.83 0.76 -12.33
CA GLY A 40 -3.44 0.90 -12.80
C GLY A 40 -2.43 1.34 -11.75
N ALA A 41 -2.86 1.99 -10.67
CA ALA A 41 -1.99 2.41 -9.56
C ALA A 41 -2.81 2.75 -8.31
N ILE A 42 -2.18 2.61 -7.15
CA ILE A 42 -2.69 3.12 -5.87
C ILE A 42 -2.00 4.44 -5.58
N VAL A 43 -2.78 5.45 -5.21
CA VAL A 43 -2.26 6.75 -4.80
C VAL A 43 -2.56 6.94 -3.33
N VAL A 44 -1.51 7.06 -2.52
CA VAL A 44 -1.62 7.31 -1.08
C VAL A 44 -1.04 8.69 -0.78
N LYS A 45 -1.80 9.50 -0.05
CA LYS A 45 -1.29 10.77 0.48
C LYS A 45 -0.74 10.53 1.88
N GLY A 46 0.53 10.88 2.07
CA GLY A 46 1.18 10.90 3.39
C GLY A 46 0.72 12.08 4.24
N GLU A 47 1.06 12.05 5.52
CA GLU A 47 0.70 13.11 6.48
C GLU A 47 1.38 14.46 6.17
N ASP A 48 2.57 14.44 5.55
CA ASP A 48 3.31 15.65 5.13
C ASP A 48 2.86 16.26 3.79
N GLY A 49 1.79 15.72 3.19
CA GLY A 49 1.30 16.15 1.87
C GLY A 49 2.03 15.47 0.69
N ASP A 50 2.98 14.59 0.98
CA ASP A 50 3.59 13.71 -0.02
C ASP A 50 2.55 12.81 -0.68
N GLN A 51 2.69 12.63 -1.99
CA GLN A 51 1.84 11.73 -2.76
C GLN A 51 2.67 10.55 -3.26
N PHE A 52 2.39 9.38 -2.70
CA PHE A 52 3.02 8.13 -3.09
C PHE A 52 2.15 7.43 -4.14
N VAL A 53 2.76 7.11 -5.28
CA VAL A 53 2.09 6.39 -6.37
C VAL A 53 2.70 5.00 -6.48
N TYR A 54 1.89 3.98 -6.26
CA TYR A 54 2.26 2.57 -6.34
C TYR A 54 1.60 1.96 -7.59
N PRO A 55 2.32 1.84 -8.72
CA PRO A 55 1.75 1.26 -9.93
C PRO A 55 1.40 -0.22 -9.71
N SER A 56 0.35 -0.69 -10.39
CA SER A 56 -0.13 -2.06 -10.28
C SER A 56 0.94 -3.09 -10.66
N GLU A 57 1.75 -2.78 -11.67
CA GLU A 57 2.91 -3.61 -12.05
C GLU A 57 3.90 -3.79 -10.89
N LEU A 58 4.20 -2.72 -10.14
CA LEU A 58 5.06 -2.82 -8.97
C LEU A 58 4.41 -3.71 -7.91
N LEU A 59 3.12 -3.48 -7.62
CA LEU A 59 2.38 -4.23 -6.61
C LEU A 59 2.32 -5.74 -6.92
N LYS A 60 2.07 -6.10 -8.18
CA LYS A 60 2.04 -7.50 -8.65
C LYS A 60 3.39 -8.20 -8.56
N ASN A 61 4.48 -7.44 -8.74
CA ASN A 61 5.85 -7.94 -8.64
C ASN A 61 6.45 -7.74 -7.24
N SER A 62 5.65 -7.35 -6.25
CA SER A 62 6.10 -7.08 -4.89
C SER A 62 5.50 -8.06 -3.88
N PHE A 63 6.21 -8.27 -2.79
CA PHE A 63 5.68 -8.93 -1.62
C PHE A 63 5.01 -7.91 -0.69
N ILE A 64 3.70 -8.03 -0.50
CA ILE A 64 2.89 -7.09 0.29
C ILE A 64 2.51 -7.77 1.61
N ALA A 65 2.88 -7.16 2.73
CA ALA A 65 2.57 -7.64 4.07
C ALA A 65 1.95 -6.52 4.92
N ILE A 66 0.91 -6.85 5.68
CA ILE A 66 0.33 -5.94 6.67
C ILE A 66 0.94 -6.29 8.01
N VAL A 67 1.66 -5.36 8.61
CA VAL A 67 2.29 -5.53 9.93
C VAL A 67 1.80 -4.47 10.89
N ASP A 68 1.75 -4.80 12.17
CA ASP A 68 1.48 -3.84 13.23
C ASP A 68 2.73 -2.97 13.43
N LYS A 69 2.53 -1.65 13.55
CA LYS A 69 3.57 -0.68 13.87
C LYS A 69 3.82 -0.79 15.37
N GLU A 70 4.96 -1.38 15.74
CA GLU A 70 5.47 -1.39 17.13
C GLU A 70 5.56 0.03 17.72
#